data_AF-A0A949SS73-F1
#
_entry.id   AF-A0A949SS73-F1
#
_cell.length_a   1.000
_cell.length_b   1.000
_cell.length_c   1.000
_cell.angle_alpha   90.00
_cell.angle_beta   90.00
_cell.angle_gamma   90.00
#
_symmetry.space_group_name_H-M   'P 1'
#
loop_
_entity.id
_entity.type
_entity.pdbx_description
1 polymer ?
#
loop_
_entity_poly.entity_id
_entity_poly.type
_entity_poly.pdbx_seq_one_letter_code
_entity_poly.pdbx_strand_id
1 'polypeptide(L)'
;MSYGFLSGYRMQAASRQAVEAGAEAEAAGNRAERAAQRLEDMLARHALVLKTLLSFCEKRGLFNEPEFLRMMEEVDLSDGIRDGRYKPGAEPKRCAACGRANQRTAIRCMYCGEDIPDRAII
;
A
#
# COMPACT_ATOMS: atom_id res chain seq x y z
N MET A 1 9.93 60.61 -19.31
CA MET A 1 9.40 59.49 -20.11
C MET A 1 10.14 58.20 -19.77
N SER A 2 9.89 57.56 -18.62
CA SER A 2 10.62 56.34 -18.20
C SER A 2 9.70 55.30 -17.52
N TYR A 3 8.65 55.76 -16.82
CA TYR A 3 7.73 54.89 -16.08
C TYR A 3 6.89 53.92 -16.94
N GLY A 4 6.54 54.28 -18.18
CA GLY A 4 5.75 53.40 -19.06
C GLY A 4 6.54 52.19 -19.56
N PHE A 5 7.83 52.35 -19.81
CA PHE A 5 8.70 51.28 -20.33
C PHE A 5 9.00 50.22 -19.26
N LEU A 6 9.30 50.66 -18.04
CA LEU A 6 9.51 49.78 -16.88
C LEU A 6 8.22 49.03 -16.49
N SER A 7 7.05 49.65 -16.64
CA SER A 7 5.75 49.01 -16.39
C SER A 7 5.44 47.90 -17.41
N GLY A 8 5.60 48.19 -18.72
CA GLY A 8 5.38 47.21 -19.77
C GLY A 8 6.32 46.00 -19.69
N TYR A 9 7.59 46.24 -19.36
CA TYR A 9 8.58 45.17 -19.18
C TYR A 9 8.21 44.22 -18.02
N ARG A 10 7.74 44.76 -16.90
CA ARG A 10 7.26 43.96 -15.76
C ARG A 10 6.02 43.14 -16.09
N MET A 11 5.06 43.72 -16.83
CA MET A 11 3.88 42.98 -17.27
C MET A 11 4.22 41.84 -18.24
N GLN A 12 5.16 42.08 -19.17
CA GLN A 12 5.61 41.03 -20.10
C GLN A 12 6.38 39.91 -19.40
N ALA A 13 7.23 40.24 -18.43
CA ALA A 13 7.94 39.26 -17.62
C ALA A 13 6.98 38.42 -16.75
N ALA A 14 6.00 39.06 -16.10
CA ALA A 14 4.97 38.37 -15.33
C ALA A 14 4.09 37.45 -16.20
N SER A 15 3.75 37.90 -17.42
CA SER A 15 3.00 37.07 -18.37
C SER A 15 3.80 35.84 -18.81
N ARG A 16 5.10 35.98 -19.10
CA ARG A 16 5.97 34.84 -19.44
C ARG A 16 6.08 33.85 -18.28
N GLN A 17 6.31 34.36 -17.08
CA GLN A 17 6.38 33.53 -15.87
C GLN A 17 5.07 32.76 -15.62
N ALA A 18 3.92 33.38 -15.88
CA ALA A 18 2.62 32.71 -15.75
C ALA A 18 2.43 31.60 -16.80
N VAL A 19 2.88 31.82 -18.04
CA VAL A 19 2.82 30.82 -19.11
C VAL A 19 3.75 29.64 -18.80
N GLU A 20 4.97 29.91 -18.36
CA GLU A 20 5.94 28.89 -17.96
C GLU A 20 5.41 28.05 -16.78
N ALA A 21 4.88 28.70 -15.74
CA ALA A 21 4.27 28.00 -14.61
C ALA A 21 3.04 27.16 -15.03
N GLY A 22 2.24 27.66 -15.98
CA GLY A 22 1.12 26.91 -16.54
C GLY A 22 1.55 25.65 -17.28
N ALA A 23 2.58 25.77 -18.13
CA ALA A 23 3.15 24.65 -18.86
C ALA A 23 3.77 23.60 -17.93
N GLU A 24 4.45 24.02 -16.85
CA GLU A 24 5.01 23.12 -15.84
C GLU A 24 3.92 22.37 -15.06
N ALA A 25 2.85 23.07 -14.67
CA ALA A 25 1.71 22.47 -13.99
C ALA A 25 0.99 21.44 -14.87
N GLU A 26 0.77 21.77 -16.15
CA GLU A 26 0.18 20.85 -17.13
C GLU A 26 1.07 19.61 -17.33
N ALA A 27 2.38 19.82 -17.48
CA ALA A 27 3.33 18.71 -17.60
C ALA A 27 3.35 17.82 -16.35
N ALA A 28 3.23 18.41 -15.16
CA ALA A 28 3.11 17.66 -13.90
C ALA A 28 1.81 16.86 -13.83
N GLY A 29 0.68 17.46 -14.22
CA GLY A 29 -0.62 16.78 -14.31
C GLY A 29 -0.57 15.58 -15.25
N ASN A 30 -0.05 15.77 -16.46
CA ASN A 30 0.11 14.70 -17.45
C ASN A 30 1.05 13.58 -16.96
N ARG A 31 2.07 13.88 -16.15
CA ARG A 31 2.93 12.86 -15.54
C ARG A 31 2.19 12.05 -14.48
N ALA A 32 1.41 12.72 -13.63
CA ALA A 32 0.62 12.08 -12.58
C ALA A 32 -0.46 11.17 -13.17
N GLU A 33 -1.20 11.64 -14.18
CA GLU A 33 -2.23 10.85 -14.87
C GLU A 33 -1.64 9.59 -15.52
N ARG A 34 -0.53 9.72 -16.24
CA ARG A 34 0.16 8.56 -16.80
C ARG A 34 0.68 7.59 -15.73
N ALA A 35 1.07 8.09 -14.56
CA ALA A 35 1.48 7.23 -13.45
C ALA A 35 0.28 6.47 -12.86
N ALA A 36 -0.86 7.16 -12.68
CA ALA A 36 -2.10 6.55 -12.22
C ALA A 36 -2.56 5.45 -13.19
N GLN A 37 -2.60 5.73 -14.50
CA GLN A 37 -2.99 4.74 -15.51
C GLN A 37 -2.09 3.50 -15.48
N ARG A 38 -0.76 3.67 -15.33
CA ARG A 38 0.15 2.53 -15.21
C ARG A 38 -0.12 1.70 -13.96
N LEU A 39 -0.43 2.34 -12.83
CA LEU A 39 -0.77 1.64 -11.59
C LEU A 39 -2.09 0.88 -11.73
N GLU A 40 -3.09 1.47 -12.36
CA GLU A 40 -4.37 0.81 -12.66
C GLU A 40 -4.18 -0.41 -13.55
N ASP A 41 -3.41 -0.27 -14.64
CA ASP A 41 -3.10 -1.39 -15.54
C ASP A 41 -2.35 -2.51 -14.81
N MET A 42 -1.39 -2.15 -13.95
CA MET A 42 -0.69 -3.12 -13.11
C MET A 42 -1.66 -3.82 -12.16
N LEU A 43 -2.52 -3.09 -11.45
CA LEU A 43 -3.51 -3.67 -10.53
C LEU A 43 -4.46 -4.62 -11.27
N ALA A 44 -4.95 -4.24 -12.44
CA ALA A 44 -5.81 -5.09 -13.27
C ALA A 44 -5.12 -6.40 -13.67
N ARG A 45 -3.84 -6.33 -14.07
CA ARG A 45 -3.03 -7.53 -14.38
C ARG A 45 -2.84 -8.42 -13.16
N HIS A 46 -2.55 -7.84 -11.99
CA HIS A 46 -2.41 -8.61 -10.75
C HIS A 46 -3.73 -9.26 -10.36
N ALA A 47 -4.85 -8.57 -10.47
CA ALA A 47 -6.18 -9.11 -10.20
C ALA A 47 -6.49 -10.32 -11.11
N LEU A 48 -6.15 -10.23 -12.40
CA LEU A 48 -6.30 -11.34 -13.34
C LEU A 48 -5.46 -12.56 -12.94
N VAL A 49 -4.19 -12.35 -12.60
CA VAL A 49 -3.28 -13.42 -12.16
C VAL A 49 -3.80 -14.08 -10.89
N LEU A 50 -4.17 -13.29 -9.88
CA LEU A 50 -4.72 -13.81 -8.62
C LEU A 50 -6.01 -14.60 -8.85
N LYS A 51 -6.95 -14.07 -9.64
CA LYS A 51 -8.20 -14.79 -9.95
C LYS A 51 -7.91 -16.11 -10.67
N THR A 52 -6.98 -16.10 -11.62
CA THR A 52 -6.60 -17.30 -12.38
C THR A 52 -5.96 -18.34 -11.47
N LEU A 53 -5.05 -17.93 -10.59
CA LEU A 53 -4.42 -18.81 -9.60
C LEU A 53 -5.47 -19.42 -8.66
N LEU A 54 -6.36 -18.59 -8.12
CA LEU A 54 -7.39 -19.06 -7.19
C LEU A 54 -8.32 -20.08 -7.87
N SER A 55 -8.83 -19.75 -9.05
CA SER A 55 -9.69 -20.66 -9.82
C SER A 55 -8.96 -21.93 -10.27
N PHE A 56 -7.66 -21.87 -10.53
CA PHE A 56 -6.86 -23.06 -10.84
C PHE A 56 -6.74 -23.99 -9.63
N CYS A 57 -6.41 -23.43 -8.46
CA CYS A 57 -6.28 -24.20 -7.22
C CYS A 57 -7.61 -24.80 -6.76
N GLU A 58 -8.70 -24.05 -6.85
CA GLU A 58 -10.05 -24.52 -6.52
C GLU A 58 -10.47 -25.68 -7.43
N LYS A 59 -10.26 -25.58 -8.76
CA LYS A 59 -10.54 -26.66 -9.71
C LYS A 59 -9.73 -27.94 -9.44
N ARG A 60 -8.56 -27.82 -8.79
CA ARG A 60 -7.72 -28.94 -8.37
C ARG A 60 -8.07 -29.46 -6.97
N GLY A 61 -9.04 -28.84 -6.29
CA GLY A 61 -9.45 -29.20 -4.94
C GLY A 61 -8.41 -28.88 -3.87
N LEU A 62 -7.52 -27.90 -4.11
CA LEU A 62 -6.46 -27.54 -3.16
C LEU A 62 -6.97 -26.70 -1.98
N PHE A 63 -8.06 -25.96 -2.17
CA PHE A 63 -8.77 -25.23 -1.12
C PHE A 63 -10.21 -24.95 -1.57
N ASN A 64 -11.06 -24.53 -0.63
CA ASN A 64 -12.35 -23.90 -0.91
C ASN A 64 -12.36 -22.42 -0.52
N GLU A 65 -13.23 -21.63 -1.14
CA GLU A 65 -13.30 -20.17 -0.92
C GLU A 65 -13.46 -19.77 0.57
N PRO A 66 -14.32 -20.42 1.38
CA PRO A 66 -14.43 -20.14 2.82
C PRO A 66 -13.10 -20.33 3.59
N GLU A 67 -12.37 -21.41 3.32
CA GLU A 67 -11.07 -21.67 3.96
C GLU A 67 -10.02 -20.64 3.56
N PHE A 68 -10.01 -20.24 2.29
CA PHE A 68 -9.10 -19.22 1.79
C PHE A 68 -9.36 -17.85 2.45
N LEU A 69 -10.62 -17.43 2.57
CA LEU A 69 -10.99 -16.18 3.25
C LEU A 69 -10.57 -16.20 4.72
N ARG A 70 -10.79 -17.33 5.42
CA ARG A 70 -10.34 -17.48 6.81
C ARG A 70 -8.82 -17.39 6.92
N MET A 71 -8.09 -18.01 6.00
CA MET A 71 -6.62 -17.92 5.95
C MET A 71 -6.16 -16.48 5.69
N MET A 72 -6.83 -15.73 4.81
CA MET A 72 -6.52 -14.31 4.59
C MET A 72 -6.68 -13.50 5.87
N GLU A 73 -7.77 -13.72 6.63
CA GLU A 73 -7.97 -13.06 7.94
C GLU A 73 -6.89 -13.45 8.95
N GLU A 74 -6.51 -14.73 9.00
CA GLU A 74 -5.44 -15.20 9.89
C GLU A 74 -4.08 -14.58 9.53
N VAL A 75 -3.76 -14.45 8.24
CA VAL A 75 -2.54 -13.81 7.76
C VAL A 75 -2.54 -12.31 8.04
N ASP A 76 -3.66 -11.62 7.80
CA ASP A 76 -3.81 -10.19 8.12
C ASP A 76 -3.65 -9.94 9.62
N LEU A 77 -4.28 -10.77 10.46
CA LEU A 77 -4.13 -10.66 11.91
C LEU A 77 -2.76 -11.13 12.42
N SER A 78 -1.95 -11.82 11.61
CA SER A 78 -0.66 -12.36 12.06
C SER A 78 0.37 -11.27 12.35
N ASP A 79 0.28 -10.12 11.69
CA ASP A 79 1.09 -8.93 12.00
C ASP A 79 0.47 -8.07 13.12
N GLY A 80 -0.67 -8.53 13.65
CA GLY A 80 -1.53 -7.97 14.71
C GLY A 80 -2.17 -6.61 14.43
N ILE A 81 -2.15 -6.16 13.18
CA ILE A 81 -2.95 -5.01 12.74
C ILE A 81 -3.83 -5.49 11.59
N ARG A 82 -5.15 -5.42 11.78
CA ARG A 82 -6.10 -5.67 10.69
C ARG A 82 -6.14 -4.48 9.73
N ASP A 83 -5.03 -4.20 9.05
CA ASP A 83 -4.87 -3.08 8.11
C ASP A 83 -5.00 -3.49 6.63
N GLY A 84 -5.16 -4.79 6.35
CA GLY A 84 -5.22 -5.33 4.98
C GLY A 84 -3.86 -5.35 4.29
N ARG A 85 -2.75 -5.21 5.02
CA ARG A 85 -1.40 -5.08 4.47
C ARG A 85 -0.47 -6.11 5.08
N TYR A 86 0.03 -7.00 4.24
CA TYR A 86 1.11 -7.88 4.63
C TYR A 86 2.45 -7.13 4.69
N LYS A 87 3.12 -7.15 5.86
CA LYS A 87 4.48 -6.58 6.06
C LYS A 87 5.52 -7.71 6.13
N PRO A 88 6.29 -7.96 5.06
CA PRO A 88 7.34 -8.98 5.07
C PRO A 88 8.44 -8.62 6.08
N GLY A 89 8.83 -9.55 6.95
CA GLY A 89 9.95 -9.39 7.90
C GLY A 89 9.59 -9.09 9.36
N ALA A 90 8.31 -8.93 9.67
CA ALA A 90 7.83 -9.00 11.05
C ALA A 90 7.50 -10.46 11.38
N GLU A 91 8.50 -11.30 11.69
CA GLU A 91 8.22 -12.67 12.13
C GLU A 91 7.31 -12.64 13.36
N PRO A 92 6.11 -13.24 13.28
CA PRO A 92 5.15 -13.18 14.36
C PRO A 92 5.58 -14.09 15.52
N LYS A 93 5.42 -13.59 16.75
CA LYS A 93 5.63 -14.40 17.96
C LYS A 93 4.46 -15.36 18.13
N ARG A 94 4.72 -16.65 18.30
CA ARG A 94 3.66 -17.61 18.66
C ARG A 94 3.41 -17.58 20.16
N CYS A 95 2.14 -17.48 20.53
CA CYS A 95 1.72 -17.64 21.92
C CYS A 95 1.94 -19.09 22.36
N ALA A 96 2.62 -19.30 23.48
CA ALA A 96 2.86 -20.64 24.04
C ALA A 96 1.58 -21.32 24.55
N ALA A 97 0.58 -20.56 24.96
CA ALA A 97 -0.67 -21.09 25.50
C ALA A 97 -1.67 -21.51 24.40
N CYS A 98 -1.91 -20.66 23.40
CA CYS A 98 -2.92 -20.94 22.36
C CYS A 98 -2.35 -21.24 20.97
N GLY A 99 -1.03 -21.15 20.79
CA GLY A 99 -0.34 -21.45 19.52
C GLY A 99 -0.51 -20.41 18.40
N ARG A 100 -1.35 -19.39 18.62
CA ARG A 100 -1.66 -18.35 17.62
C ARG A 100 -0.50 -17.36 17.47
N ALA A 101 -0.30 -16.89 16.24
CA ALA A 101 0.65 -15.85 15.88
C ALA A 101 0.20 -14.49 16.44
N ASN A 102 1.13 -13.71 16.97
CA ASN A 102 0.92 -12.35 17.47
C ASN A 102 2.04 -11.45 16.93
N GLN A 103 1.87 -10.13 17.07
CA GLN A 103 2.90 -9.16 16.73
C GLN A 103 4.24 -9.49 17.40
N ARG A 104 5.34 -9.17 16.74
CA ARG A 104 6.68 -9.29 17.34
C ARG A 104 6.81 -8.49 18.64
N THR A 105 6.11 -7.38 18.78
CA THR A 105 6.10 -6.53 19.98
C THR A 105 5.00 -6.89 20.99
N ALA A 106 4.19 -7.92 20.72
CA ALA A 106 3.11 -8.30 21.63
C ALA A 106 3.68 -8.80 22.96
N ILE A 107 3.36 -8.08 24.05
CA ILE A 107 3.64 -8.48 25.44
C ILE A 107 2.53 -9.40 25.95
N ARG A 108 1.33 -9.31 25.36
CA ARG A 108 0.15 -10.12 25.69
C ARG A 108 -0.51 -10.63 24.43
N CYS A 109 -1.01 -11.87 24.47
CA CYS A 109 -1.71 -12.50 23.38
C CYS A 109 -3.05 -11.82 23.12
N MET A 110 -3.26 -11.35 21.88
CA MET A 110 -4.50 -10.70 21.47
C MET A 110 -5.71 -11.64 21.48
N TYR A 111 -5.49 -12.96 21.53
CA TYR A 111 -6.55 -13.96 21.44
C TYR A 111 -6.93 -14.56 22.79
N CYS A 112 -5.95 -14.99 23.59
CA CYS A 112 -6.20 -15.67 24.86
C CYS A 112 -5.84 -14.84 26.10
N GLY A 113 -5.23 -13.67 25.92
CA GLY A 113 -4.85 -12.78 27.03
C GLY A 113 -3.62 -13.20 27.82
N GLU A 114 -2.97 -14.32 27.46
CA GLU A 114 -1.74 -14.79 28.12
C GLU A 114 -0.55 -13.89 27.79
N ASP A 115 0.35 -13.67 28.75
CA ASP A 115 1.57 -12.91 28.51
C ASP A 115 2.53 -13.67 27.58
N ILE A 116 3.10 -12.98 26.60
CA ILE A 116 4.03 -13.54 25.62
C ILE A 116 5.44 -13.16 26.06
N PRO A 117 6.26 -14.12 26.52
CA PRO A 117 7.60 -13.82 26.99
C PRO A 117 8.45 -13.27 25.84
N ASP A 118 9.12 -12.16 26.09
CA ASP A 118 10.03 -11.54 25.12
C ASP A 118 11.28 -12.41 24.99
N ARG A 119 11.29 -13.33 24.01
CA ARG A 119 12.53 -14.00 23.65
C ARG A 119 13.41 -13.00 22.90
N ALA A 120 14.30 -12.37 23.67
CA ALA A 120 15.56 -11.89 23.15
C ALA A 120 16.20 -13.03 22.35
N ILE A 121 16.47 -12.75 21.08
CA ILE A 121 17.11 -13.63 20.12
C ILE A 121 18.51 -13.95 20.67
N ILE A 122 18.82 -15.23 20.88
CA ILE A 122 20.21 -15.72 20.91
C ILE A 122 20.61 -16.02 19.47
#